data_AF-E5XQU7-F1
#
_entry.id   AF-E5XQU7-F1
#
_cell.length_a   1.000
_cell.length_b   1.000
_cell.length_c   1.000
_cell.angle_alpha   90.00
_cell.angle_beta   90.00
_cell.angle_gamma   90.00
#
_symmetry.space_group_name_H-M   'P 1'
#
loop_
_entity.id
_entity.type
_entity.pdbx_description
1 polymer ?
#
loop_
_entity_poly.entity_id
_entity_poly.type
_entity_poly.pdbx_seq_one_letter_code
_entity_poly.pdbx_strand_id
1 'polypeptide(L)'
;MAHVAEEKSWIERHAKWLWTGLAVVVVLLLAVCGIGAYQFLEGLKDMDDAPKHMTKDQIASFEASYQGKGTTEQAAKDLEATIAKTADKITALVPGLTWQWHRDGGPGGCEKDPAGDTWVMRMYTRHALFSGPIPEELWPKAVAIVRAEAEFWGMTAQFKYQDVAKQHDLVFSSEDGGEINIGTAVQASITGTTPCRLREHWYTDRNIPVPHETR
;
A
#
# COMPACT_ATOMS: atom_id res chain seq x y z
N MET A 1 -12.88 82.37 42.14
CA MET A 1 -13.85 81.31 42.49
C MET A 1 -13.95 80.39 41.29
N ALA A 2 -13.66 79.11 41.50
CA ALA A 2 -13.24 78.17 40.47
C ALA A 2 -14.39 77.71 39.55
N HIS A 3 -14.07 77.61 38.26
CA HIS A 3 -14.87 76.99 37.22
C HIS A 3 -15.09 75.49 37.52
N VAL A 4 -16.35 75.04 37.45
CA VAL A 4 -16.67 73.62 37.27
C VAL A 4 -16.25 73.26 35.85
N ALA A 5 -15.24 72.39 35.74
CA ALA A 5 -14.80 71.83 34.47
C ALA A 5 -15.79 70.74 34.05
N GLU A 6 -16.41 70.93 32.89
CA GLU A 6 -17.28 69.98 32.22
C GLU A 6 -16.46 68.77 31.76
N GLU A 7 -16.68 67.63 32.40
CA GLU A 7 -16.00 66.36 32.16
C GLU A 7 -16.49 65.76 30.83
N LYS A 8 -15.89 66.19 29.70
CA LYS A 8 -16.09 65.50 28.41
C LYS A 8 -15.51 64.09 28.49
N SER A 9 -16.43 63.13 28.62
CA SER A 9 -16.24 61.68 28.66
C SER A 9 -15.08 61.21 27.79
N TRP A 10 -14.13 60.52 28.41
CA TRP A 10 -12.97 59.87 27.80
C TRP A 10 -13.32 59.01 26.57
N ILE A 11 -14.57 58.52 26.51
CA ILE A 11 -15.10 57.66 25.45
C ILE A 11 -15.16 58.38 24.09
N GLU A 12 -15.48 59.67 24.04
CA GLU A 12 -15.62 60.40 22.75
C GLU A 12 -14.27 60.67 22.05
N ARG A 13 -13.19 60.84 22.83
CA ARG A 13 -11.86 61.13 22.29
C ARG A 13 -11.15 59.90 21.73
N HIS A 14 -11.44 58.73 22.28
CA HIS A 14 -10.80 57.47 21.86
C HIS A 14 -11.70 56.58 20.98
N ALA A 15 -12.98 56.92 20.81
CA ALA A 15 -13.92 56.19 19.96
C ALA A 15 -13.38 55.96 18.55
N LYS A 16 -12.87 57.00 17.87
CA LYS A 16 -12.38 56.86 16.49
C LYS A 16 -11.21 55.87 16.37
N TRP A 17 -10.32 55.83 17.35
CA TRP A 17 -9.18 54.90 17.39
C TRP A 17 -9.58 53.46 17.75
N LEU A 18 -10.60 53.31 18.61
CA LEU A 18 -11.16 52.01 18.98
C LEU A 18 -11.94 51.38 17.81
N TRP A 19 -12.72 52.18 17.07
CA TRP A 19 -13.47 51.71 15.91
C TRP A 19 -12.56 51.35 14.72
N THR A 20 -11.50 52.11 14.46
CA THR A 20 -10.51 51.74 13.43
C THR A 20 -9.70 50.51 13.82
N GLY A 21 -9.30 50.38 15.09
CA GLY A 21 -8.63 49.18 15.59
C GLY A 21 -9.49 47.92 15.47
N LEU A 22 -10.78 48.02 15.83
CA LEU A 22 -11.74 46.92 15.69
C LEU A 22 -11.94 46.52 14.22
N ALA A 23 -12.10 47.51 13.32
CA ALA A 23 -12.28 47.25 11.90
C ALA A 23 -11.07 46.53 11.28
N VAL A 24 -9.84 46.92 11.64
CA VAL A 24 -8.61 46.25 11.16
C VAL A 24 -8.54 44.81 11.65
N VAL A 25 -8.86 44.56 12.93
CA VAL A 25 -8.87 43.21 13.49
C VAL A 25 -9.91 42.32 12.82
N VAL A 26 -11.10 42.84 12.52
CA VAL A 26 -12.16 42.08 11.81
C VAL A 26 -11.73 41.75 10.38
N VAL A 27 -11.13 42.69 9.65
CA VAL A 27 -10.63 42.46 8.28
C VAL A 27 -9.51 41.41 8.28
N LEU A 28 -8.59 41.47 9.24
CA LEU A 28 -7.52 40.48 9.36
C LEU A 28 -8.06 39.09 9.72
N LEU A 29 -9.04 38.99 10.63
CA LEU A 29 -9.69 37.72 10.95
C LEU A 29 -10.43 37.14 9.75
N LEU A 30 -11.16 37.96 8.99
CA LEU A 30 -11.85 37.51 7.77
C LEU A 30 -10.86 37.08 6.68
N ALA A 31 -9.71 37.76 6.55
CA ALA A 31 -8.66 37.35 5.62
C ALA A 31 -8.02 36.01 6.04
N VAL A 32 -7.70 35.83 7.33
CA VAL A 32 -7.13 34.58 7.84
C VAL A 32 -8.12 33.42 7.74
N CYS A 33 -9.39 33.64 8.12
CA CYS A 33 -10.44 32.63 7.96
C CYS A 33 -10.75 32.33 6.50
N GLY A 34 -10.75 33.35 5.63
CA GLY A 34 -11.00 33.20 4.19
C GLY A 34 -9.88 32.43 3.49
N ILE A 35 -8.62 32.74 3.80
CA ILE A 35 -7.45 32.02 3.27
C ILE A 35 -7.42 30.58 3.80
N GLY A 36 -7.68 30.37 5.10
CA GLY A 36 -7.74 29.04 5.69
C GLY A 36 -8.86 28.18 5.11
N ALA A 37 -10.06 28.75 4.92
CA ALA A 37 -11.18 28.06 4.29
C ALA A 37 -10.89 27.76 2.81
N TYR A 38 -10.26 28.69 2.07
CA TYR A 38 -9.89 28.47 0.68
C TYR A 38 -8.85 27.35 0.54
N GLN A 39 -7.79 27.35 1.36
CA GLN A 39 -6.78 26.29 1.35
C GLN A 39 -7.34 24.93 1.78
N PHE A 40 -8.24 24.90 2.77
CA PHE A 40 -8.93 23.69 3.19
C PHE A 40 -9.87 23.16 2.08
N LEU A 41 -10.59 24.04 1.39
CA LEU A 41 -11.45 23.67 0.26
C LEU A 41 -10.66 23.22 -0.98
N GLU A 42 -9.50 23.80 -1.25
CA GLU A 42 -8.57 23.32 -2.29
C GLU A 42 -8.04 21.93 -1.93
N GLY A 43 -7.62 21.71 -0.68
CA GLY A 43 -7.19 20.39 -0.19
C GLY A 43 -8.30 19.33 -0.24
N LEU A 44 -9.56 19.72 -0.14
CA LEU A 44 -10.71 18.82 -0.31
C LEU A 44 -10.99 18.46 -1.78
N LYS A 45 -10.59 19.29 -2.76
CA LYS A 45 -10.77 18.98 -4.19
C LYS A 45 -9.82 17.89 -4.68
N ASP A 46 -8.62 17.83 -4.11
CA ASP A 46 -7.62 16.77 -4.39
C ASP A 46 -7.99 15.42 -3.75
N MET A 47 -9.09 15.34 -2.99
CA MET A 47 -9.54 14.10 -2.36
C MET A 47 -10.53 13.29 -3.21
N ASP A 48 -10.94 13.79 -4.37
CA ASP A 48 -11.96 13.19 -5.25
C ASP A 48 -11.39 12.65 -6.58
N ASP A 49 -10.11 12.29 -6.61
CA ASP A 49 -9.47 11.69 -7.78
C ASP A 49 -9.78 10.18 -7.86
N ALA A 50 -11.01 9.85 -8.27
CA ALA A 50 -11.32 8.51 -8.73
C ALA A 50 -10.33 8.11 -9.86
N PRO A 51 -9.81 6.87 -9.85
CA PRO A 51 -8.85 6.45 -10.85
C PRO A 51 -9.43 6.58 -12.26
N LYS A 52 -8.63 7.10 -13.19
CA LYS A 52 -9.07 7.29 -14.58
C LYS A 52 -9.28 5.95 -15.25
N HIS A 53 -10.50 5.73 -15.74
CA HIS A 53 -10.85 4.53 -16.48
C HIS A 53 -10.20 4.50 -17.88
N MET A 54 -9.79 3.30 -18.30
CA MET A 54 -9.28 3.00 -19.64
C MET A 54 -10.41 2.99 -20.68
N THR A 55 -10.10 3.41 -21.90
CA THR A 55 -10.98 3.18 -23.06
C THR A 55 -10.95 1.71 -23.49
N LYS A 56 -11.91 1.28 -24.30
CA LYS A 56 -11.96 -0.10 -24.81
C LYS A 56 -10.68 -0.53 -25.54
N ASP A 57 -10.09 0.36 -26.33
CA ASP A 57 -8.85 0.07 -27.07
C ASP A 57 -7.64 -0.02 -26.13
N GLN A 58 -7.64 0.77 -25.05
CA GLN A 58 -6.62 0.70 -24.01
C GLN A 58 -6.73 -0.62 -23.22
N ILE A 59 -7.95 -1.05 -22.85
CA ILE A 59 -8.20 -2.34 -22.18
C ILE A 59 -7.67 -3.49 -23.04
N ALA A 60 -8.05 -3.53 -24.33
CA ALA A 60 -7.63 -4.60 -25.23
C ALA A 60 -6.10 -4.64 -25.41
N SER A 61 -5.46 -3.47 -25.56
CA SER A 61 -4.00 -3.37 -25.68
C SER A 61 -3.29 -3.77 -24.39
N PHE A 62 -3.84 -3.39 -23.24
CA PHE A 62 -3.31 -3.74 -21.93
C PHE A 62 -3.36 -5.25 -21.73
N GLU A 63 -4.52 -5.88 -21.90
CA GLU A 63 -4.71 -7.33 -21.77
C GLU A 63 -3.81 -8.11 -22.74
N ALA A 64 -3.67 -7.63 -23.99
CA ALA A 64 -2.76 -8.24 -24.96
C ALA A 64 -1.31 -8.31 -24.45
N SER A 65 -0.85 -7.33 -23.67
CA SER A 65 0.51 -7.33 -23.11
C SER A 65 0.76 -8.38 -22.02
N TYR A 66 -0.31 -9.04 -21.51
CA TYR A 66 -0.22 -10.12 -20.52
C TYR A 66 -0.50 -11.50 -21.11
N GLN A 67 -0.85 -11.59 -22.39
CA GLN A 67 -1.04 -12.86 -23.07
C GLN A 67 0.26 -13.68 -23.04
N GLY A 68 0.14 -14.98 -22.76
CA GLY A 68 1.28 -15.91 -22.74
C GLY A 68 2.15 -15.85 -21.49
N LYS A 69 1.85 -14.97 -20.52
CA LYS A 69 2.59 -14.89 -19.24
C LYS A 69 2.08 -15.87 -18.17
N GLY A 70 1.26 -16.85 -18.54
CA GLY A 70 0.53 -17.70 -17.58
C GLY A 70 -0.76 -17.06 -17.06
N THR A 71 -1.38 -17.70 -16.06
CA THR A 71 -2.61 -17.23 -15.41
C THR A 71 -2.37 -16.86 -13.96
N THR A 72 -3.18 -15.94 -13.41
CA THR A 72 -3.07 -15.54 -12.00
C THR A 72 -3.36 -16.72 -11.07
N GLU A 73 -4.32 -17.58 -11.41
CA GLU A 73 -4.72 -18.73 -10.61
C GLU A 73 -3.61 -19.79 -10.54
N GLN A 74 -2.88 -20.01 -11.64
CA GLN A 74 -1.74 -20.92 -11.64
C GLN A 74 -0.57 -20.32 -10.83
N ALA A 75 -0.26 -19.04 -11.06
CA ALA A 75 0.78 -18.34 -10.31
C ALA A 75 0.50 -18.35 -8.79
N ALA A 76 -0.76 -18.26 -8.37
CA ALA A 76 -1.14 -18.34 -6.95
C ALA A 76 -0.83 -19.71 -6.33
N LYS A 77 -1.17 -20.80 -7.05
CA LYS A 77 -0.88 -22.17 -6.60
C LYS A 77 0.62 -22.40 -6.48
N ASP A 78 1.38 -21.98 -7.49
CA ASP A 78 2.83 -22.18 -7.53
C ASP A 78 3.52 -21.34 -6.45
N LEU A 79 3.07 -20.10 -6.23
CA LEU A 79 3.63 -19.22 -5.19
C LEU A 79 3.33 -19.76 -3.79
N GLU A 80 2.12 -20.28 -3.54
CA GLU A 80 1.81 -20.95 -2.27
C GLU A 80 2.67 -22.20 -2.04
N ALA A 81 2.95 -22.98 -3.09
CA ALA A 81 3.85 -24.12 -3.00
C ALA A 81 5.29 -23.66 -2.67
N THR A 82 5.77 -22.57 -3.28
CA THR A 82 7.05 -21.94 -2.93
C THR A 82 7.05 -21.48 -1.47
N ILE A 83 6.00 -20.80 -1.00
CA ILE A 83 5.89 -20.32 0.39
C ILE A 83 5.92 -21.49 1.38
N ALA A 84 5.17 -22.56 1.12
CA ALA A 84 5.18 -23.75 1.97
C ALA A 84 6.58 -24.37 2.08
N LYS A 85 7.24 -24.59 0.94
CA LYS A 85 8.62 -25.09 0.87
C LYS A 85 9.60 -24.17 1.62
N THR A 86 9.41 -22.86 1.50
CA THR A 86 10.23 -21.85 2.19
C THR A 86 10.02 -21.91 3.70
N ALA A 87 8.77 -22.05 4.14
CA ALA A 87 8.43 -22.18 5.55
C ALA A 87 9.00 -23.48 6.15
N ASP A 88 8.92 -24.60 5.44
CA ASP A 88 9.54 -25.88 5.84
C ASP A 88 11.04 -25.70 6.05
N LYS A 89 11.75 -25.05 5.12
CA LYS A 89 13.18 -24.76 5.27
C LYS A 89 13.50 -23.90 6.49
N ILE A 90 12.66 -22.91 6.81
CA ILE A 90 12.85 -22.06 7.99
C ILE A 90 12.58 -22.85 9.28
N THR A 91 11.55 -23.69 9.33
CA THR A 91 11.31 -24.53 10.52
C THR A 91 12.43 -25.53 10.77
N ALA A 92 13.12 -26.00 9.71
CA ALA A 92 14.32 -26.81 9.86
C ALA A 92 15.52 -26.04 10.45
N LEU A 93 15.54 -24.70 10.35
CA LEU A 93 16.58 -23.87 10.96
C LEU A 93 16.34 -23.60 12.45
N VAL A 94 15.09 -23.52 12.90
CA VAL A 94 14.71 -23.05 14.24
C VAL A 94 14.10 -24.21 15.05
N PRO A 95 14.83 -24.80 16.01
CA PRO A 95 14.31 -25.92 16.79
C PRO A 95 12.98 -25.62 17.48
N GLY A 96 11.98 -26.50 17.28
CA GLY A 96 10.65 -26.37 17.87
C GLY A 96 9.72 -25.35 17.19
N LEU A 97 10.19 -24.65 16.14
CA LEU A 97 9.34 -23.79 15.34
C LEU A 97 8.48 -24.65 14.40
N THR A 98 7.19 -24.36 14.34
CA THR A 98 6.25 -24.98 13.40
C THR A 98 5.55 -23.88 12.61
N TRP A 99 4.86 -24.24 11.53
CA TRP A 99 4.07 -23.30 10.76
C TRP A 99 2.73 -23.91 10.33
N GLN A 100 1.78 -23.03 10.04
CA GLN A 100 0.47 -23.41 9.48
C GLN A 100 0.00 -22.34 8.50
N TRP A 101 -0.89 -22.73 7.59
CA TRP A 101 -1.64 -21.75 6.80
C TRP A 101 -2.55 -20.94 7.72
N HIS A 102 -2.54 -19.62 7.52
CA HIS A 102 -3.37 -18.67 8.22
C HIS A 102 -3.89 -17.62 7.25
N ARG A 103 -5.17 -17.23 7.43
CA ARG A 103 -5.93 -16.33 6.55
C ARG A 103 -6.05 -16.85 5.12
N ASP A 104 -7.22 -16.60 4.55
CA ASP A 104 -7.41 -16.84 3.13
C ASP A 104 -6.69 -15.77 2.32
N GLY A 105 -6.14 -16.20 1.18
CA GLY A 105 -5.70 -15.29 0.14
C GLY A 105 -6.90 -14.64 -0.55
N GLY A 106 -6.63 -13.78 -1.53
CA GLY A 106 -7.71 -13.11 -2.24
C GLY A 106 -7.26 -12.31 -3.45
N PRO A 107 -8.22 -11.85 -4.26
CA PRO A 107 -7.93 -11.02 -5.42
C PRO A 107 -7.37 -9.66 -4.99
N GLY A 108 -6.40 -9.17 -5.75
CA GLY A 108 -5.85 -7.82 -5.65
C GLY A 108 -5.80 -7.14 -7.01
N GLY A 109 -5.98 -5.82 -7.01
CA GLY A 109 -5.78 -4.99 -8.20
C GLY A 109 -4.30 -4.87 -8.56
N CYS A 110 -4.04 -4.54 -9.82
CA CYS A 110 -2.71 -4.29 -10.34
C CYS A 110 -2.42 -2.79 -10.40
N GLU A 111 -1.21 -2.35 -10.04
CA GLU A 111 -0.86 -0.92 -9.98
C GLU A 111 -1.04 -0.21 -11.34
N LYS A 112 -0.75 -0.91 -12.44
CA LYS A 112 -0.90 -0.40 -13.80
C LYS A 112 -2.35 -0.44 -14.32
N ASP A 113 -3.29 -0.94 -13.53
CA ASP A 113 -4.74 -0.92 -13.78
C ASP A 113 -5.48 -0.43 -12.51
N PRO A 114 -5.31 0.86 -12.13
CA PRO A 114 -5.80 1.38 -10.86
C PRO A 114 -7.34 1.47 -10.78
N ALA A 115 -8.01 1.49 -11.93
CA ALA A 115 -9.47 1.50 -12.03
C ALA A 115 -10.08 0.08 -12.11
N GLY A 116 -9.25 -0.96 -12.30
CA GLY A 116 -9.70 -2.34 -12.39
C GLY A 116 -10.54 -2.62 -13.64
N ASP A 117 -10.17 -2.01 -14.76
CA ASP A 117 -10.94 -2.09 -16.02
C ASP A 117 -10.69 -3.38 -16.80
N THR A 118 -9.61 -4.10 -16.47
CA THR A 118 -9.13 -5.25 -17.23
C THR A 118 -9.36 -6.57 -16.49
N TRP A 119 -9.17 -7.67 -17.18
CA TRP A 119 -9.12 -9.01 -16.59
C TRP A 119 -7.74 -9.37 -16.00
N VAL A 120 -6.80 -8.42 -15.98
CA VAL A 120 -5.48 -8.60 -15.37
C VAL A 120 -5.58 -8.31 -13.88
N MET A 121 -5.11 -9.26 -13.07
CA MET A 121 -5.11 -9.11 -11.62
C MET A 121 -3.96 -9.88 -10.99
N ARG A 122 -3.78 -9.65 -9.69
CA ARG A 122 -2.89 -10.42 -8.82
C ARG A 122 -3.69 -11.12 -7.74
N MET A 123 -3.08 -12.11 -7.10
CA MET A 123 -3.64 -12.79 -5.94
C MET A 123 -2.69 -12.63 -4.76
N TYR A 124 -3.25 -12.27 -3.61
CA TYR A 124 -2.59 -12.44 -2.33
C TYR A 124 -2.70 -13.91 -1.94
N THR A 125 -1.58 -14.52 -1.54
CA THR A 125 -1.57 -15.91 -1.08
C THR A 125 -2.13 -16.02 0.34
N ARG A 126 -2.44 -17.23 0.78
CA ARG A 126 -2.53 -17.53 2.21
C ARG A 126 -1.21 -17.20 2.90
N HIS A 127 -1.25 -16.88 4.18
CA HIS A 127 -0.06 -16.57 4.95
C HIS A 127 0.48 -17.86 5.58
N ALA A 128 1.78 -18.12 5.44
CA ALA A 128 2.44 -19.12 6.27
C ALA A 128 2.79 -18.47 7.61
N LEU A 129 2.03 -18.78 8.66
CA LEU A 129 2.22 -18.25 10.01
C LEU A 129 3.00 -19.24 10.87
N PHE A 130 4.10 -18.78 11.47
CA PHE A 130 4.91 -19.60 12.36
C PHE A 130 4.39 -19.55 13.80
N SER A 131 4.67 -20.60 14.58
CA SER A 131 4.23 -20.72 15.97
C SER A 131 4.89 -19.72 16.92
N GLY A 132 6.01 -19.11 16.50
CA GLY A 132 6.77 -18.12 17.25
C GLY A 132 7.65 -17.27 16.35
N PRO A 133 8.51 -16.42 16.92
CA PRO A 133 9.41 -15.58 16.14
C PRO A 133 10.61 -16.35 15.61
N ILE A 134 11.20 -15.86 14.52
CA ILE A 134 12.54 -16.28 14.10
C ILE A 134 13.55 -15.58 15.03
N PRO A 135 14.47 -16.33 15.68
CA PRO A 135 15.50 -15.74 16.54
C PRO A 135 16.43 -14.79 15.76
N GLU A 136 16.90 -13.73 16.44
CA GLU A 136 17.73 -12.66 15.85
C GLU A 136 18.98 -13.23 15.16
N GLU A 137 19.64 -14.20 15.79
CA GLU A 137 20.84 -14.84 15.28
C GLU A 137 20.60 -15.73 14.05
N LEU A 138 19.34 -16.14 13.83
CA LEU A 138 18.93 -16.94 12.68
C LEU A 138 18.23 -16.10 11.59
N TRP A 139 17.85 -14.86 11.90
CA TRP A 139 17.16 -13.97 10.96
C TRP A 139 17.90 -13.83 9.62
N PRO A 140 19.22 -13.53 9.56
CA PRO A 140 19.92 -13.43 8.28
C PRO A 140 19.86 -14.71 7.43
N LYS A 141 19.83 -15.89 8.06
CA LYS A 141 19.72 -17.17 7.35
C LYS A 141 18.31 -17.41 6.82
N ALA A 142 17.29 -17.05 7.60
CA ALA A 142 15.90 -17.11 7.14
C ALA A 142 15.67 -16.17 5.94
N VAL A 143 16.21 -14.95 6.00
CA VAL A 143 16.16 -13.99 4.89
C VAL A 143 16.86 -14.52 3.64
N ALA A 144 18.02 -15.18 3.78
CA ALA A 144 18.70 -15.77 2.64
C ALA A 144 17.89 -16.90 1.97
N ILE A 145 17.16 -17.70 2.76
CA ILE A 145 16.24 -18.73 2.23
C ILE A 145 15.12 -18.08 1.42
N VAL A 146 14.46 -17.06 1.98
CA VAL A 146 13.37 -16.36 1.29
C VAL A 146 13.86 -15.67 0.04
N ARG A 147 15.02 -15.01 0.11
CA ARG A 147 15.64 -14.35 -1.05
C ARG A 147 15.89 -15.32 -2.19
N ALA A 148 16.47 -16.49 -1.92
CA ALA A 148 16.78 -17.47 -2.96
C ALA A 148 15.50 -17.96 -3.69
N GLU A 149 14.41 -18.13 -2.96
CA GLU A 149 13.13 -18.50 -3.56
C GLU A 149 12.49 -17.28 -4.27
N ALA A 150 12.60 -16.06 -3.73
CA ALA A 150 12.12 -14.85 -4.40
C ALA A 150 12.86 -14.56 -5.72
N GLU A 151 14.18 -14.78 -5.76
CA GLU A 151 15.00 -14.65 -6.97
C GLU A 151 14.54 -15.62 -8.08
N PHE A 152 14.13 -16.84 -7.73
CA PHE A 152 13.52 -17.78 -8.68
C PHE A 152 12.23 -17.21 -9.31
N TRP A 153 11.50 -16.38 -8.57
CA TRP A 153 10.31 -15.66 -9.06
C TRP A 153 10.63 -14.35 -9.80
N GLY A 154 11.91 -13.99 -9.95
CA GLY A 154 12.33 -12.70 -10.51
C GLY A 154 12.13 -11.52 -9.54
N MET A 155 11.79 -11.80 -8.28
CA MET A 155 11.55 -10.79 -7.24
C MET A 155 12.89 -10.40 -6.59
N THR A 156 13.65 -9.57 -7.29
CA THR A 156 15.04 -9.24 -6.93
C THR A 156 15.19 -7.90 -6.22
N ALA A 157 14.20 -7.01 -6.32
CA ALA A 157 14.22 -5.75 -5.58
C ALA A 157 13.93 -6.02 -4.10
N GLN A 158 14.74 -5.48 -3.19
CA GLN A 158 14.53 -5.64 -1.76
C GLN A 158 14.13 -4.32 -1.10
N PHE A 159 13.04 -4.35 -0.35
CA PHE A 159 12.59 -3.26 0.50
C PHE A 159 12.57 -3.70 1.97
N LYS A 160 12.88 -2.77 2.88
CA LYS A 160 12.80 -2.99 4.33
C LYS A 160 11.74 -2.06 4.91
N TYR A 161 10.61 -2.61 5.36
CA TYR A 161 9.62 -1.82 6.09
C TYR A 161 10.11 -1.54 7.50
N GLN A 162 10.63 -2.57 8.17
CA GLN A 162 11.31 -2.47 9.46
C GLN A 162 12.45 -3.47 9.52
N ASP A 163 13.57 -3.09 10.12
CA ASP A 163 14.71 -3.99 10.30
C ASP A 163 15.50 -3.56 11.54
N VAL A 164 14.86 -3.77 12.70
CA VAL A 164 15.42 -3.48 14.02
C VAL A 164 15.35 -4.72 14.89
N ALA A 165 16.14 -4.77 15.95
CA ALA A 165 16.21 -5.95 16.80
C ALA A 165 14.82 -6.39 17.27
N LYS A 166 14.51 -7.68 17.08
CA LYS A 166 13.22 -8.34 17.40
C LYS A 166 12.01 -7.85 16.57
N GLN A 167 12.21 -7.01 15.56
CA GLN A 167 11.14 -6.56 14.66
C GLN A 167 11.70 -6.35 13.26
N HIS A 168 11.51 -7.35 12.41
CA HIS A 168 11.95 -7.32 11.03
C HIS A 168 10.78 -7.54 10.07
N ASP A 169 10.83 -6.87 8.94
CA ASP A 169 9.85 -6.90 7.87
C ASP A 169 10.53 -6.53 6.55
N LEU A 170 10.69 -7.53 5.69
CA LEU A 170 11.38 -7.44 4.41
C LEU A 170 10.46 -7.90 3.29
N VAL A 171 10.47 -7.14 2.19
CA VAL A 171 9.80 -7.53 0.95
C VAL A 171 10.82 -7.69 -0.17
N PHE A 172 10.65 -8.77 -0.92
CA PHE A 172 11.27 -8.98 -2.22
C PHE A 172 10.21 -8.78 -3.29
N SER A 173 10.46 -7.91 -4.28
CA SER A 173 9.48 -7.54 -5.30
C SER A 173 10.04 -7.58 -6.73
N SER A 174 9.12 -7.62 -7.69
CA SER A 174 9.36 -7.68 -9.13
C SER A 174 8.60 -6.57 -9.86
N GLU A 175 9.09 -6.17 -11.05
CA GLU A 175 8.48 -5.08 -11.84
C GLU A 175 7.06 -5.38 -12.35
N ASP A 176 6.68 -6.66 -12.40
CA ASP A 176 5.35 -7.12 -12.80
C ASP A 176 4.39 -7.30 -11.60
N GLY A 177 4.78 -6.80 -10.42
CA GLY A 177 3.90 -6.65 -9.25
C GLY A 177 3.87 -7.85 -8.32
N GLY A 178 4.74 -8.85 -8.53
CA GLY A 178 4.88 -9.99 -7.64
C GLY A 178 5.78 -9.69 -6.45
N GLU A 179 5.43 -10.23 -5.29
CA GLU A 179 6.11 -9.99 -4.02
C GLU A 179 6.17 -11.26 -3.16
N ILE A 180 7.25 -11.41 -2.38
CA ILE A 180 7.33 -12.29 -1.22
C ILE A 180 7.78 -11.46 -0.02
N ASN A 181 6.98 -11.47 1.04
CA ASN A 181 7.30 -10.83 2.30
C ASN A 181 7.74 -11.85 3.34
N ILE A 182 8.73 -11.51 4.15
CA ILE A 182 9.02 -12.18 5.41
C ILE A 182 9.07 -11.16 6.54
N GLY A 183 8.30 -11.42 7.58
CA GLY A 183 8.29 -10.63 8.81
C GLY A 183 8.48 -11.49 10.04
N THR A 184 9.03 -10.91 11.11
CA THR A 184 9.10 -11.52 12.43
C THR A 184 9.05 -10.47 13.53
N ALA A 185 8.16 -10.66 14.50
CA ALA A 185 8.11 -9.88 15.74
C ALA A 185 7.71 -10.78 16.93
N VAL A 186 6.42 -10.88 17.22
CA VAL A 186 5.89 -11.87 18.19
C VAL A 186 5.80 -13.26 17.54
N GLN A 187 5.42 -13.29 16.27
CA GLN A 187 5.43 -14.46 15.41
C GLN A 187 6.08 -14.09 14.09
N ALA A 188 6.64 -15.07 13.40
CA ALA A 188 7.08 -14.89 12.02
C ALA A 188 5.94 -15.21 11.04
N SER A 189 6.01 -14.65 9.85
CA SER A 189 5.14 -15.01 8.73
C SER A 189 5.84 -14.84 7.39
N ILE A 190 5.45 -15.67 6.42
CA ILE A 190 5.71 -15.43 5.00
C ILE A 190 4.37 -15.19 4.30
N THR A 191 4.31 -14.14 3.47
CA THR A 191 3.18 -13.85 2.59
C THR A 191 3.66 -13.67 1.17
N GLY A 192 2.77 -13.83 0.20
CA GLY A 192 3.07 -13.63 -1.20
C GLY A 192 1.98 -12.85 -1.91
N THR A 193 2.41 -12.13 -2.93
CA THR A 193 1.56 -11.50 -3.92
C THR A 193 2.01 -12.01 -5.28
N THR A 194 1.10 -12.59 -6.06
CA THR A 194 1.48 -13.03 -7.41
C THR A 194 1.82 -11.84 -8.28
N PRO A 195 2.68 -12.02 -9.29
CA PRO A 195 2.70 -11.12 -10.43
C PRO A 195 1.32 -10.88 -11.04
N CYS A 196 1.14 -9.72 -11.67
CA CYS A 196 -0.06 -9.40 -12.43
C CYS A 196 -0.17 -10.26 -13.67
N ARG A 197 -1.26 -11.01 -13.80
CA ARG A 197 -1.53 -11.94 -14.90
C ARG A 197 -2.99 -11.85 -15.31
N LEU A 198 -3.30 -12.38 -16.50
CA LEU A 198 -4.68 -12.58 -16.92
C LEU A 198 -5.31 -13.72 -16.11
N ARG A 199 -6.58 -13.58 -15.76
CA ARG A 199 -7.35 -14.69 -15.19
C ARG A 199 -7.52 -15.82 -16.19
N GLU A 200 -7.57 -17.05 -15.70
CA GLU A 200 -7.79 -18.25 -16.52
C GLU A 200 -9.06 -18.14 -17.36
N HIS A 201 -10.17 -17.63 -16.79
CA HIS A 201 -11.42 -17.51 -17.53
C HIS A 201 -11.35 -16.53 -18.70
N TRP A 202 -10.40 -15.57 -18.69
CA TRP A 202 -10.25 -14.65 -19.80
C TRP A 202 -9.92 -15.40 -21.09
N TYR A 203 -9.11 -16.46 -20.96
CA TYR A 203 -8.76 -17.37 -22.04
C TYR A 203 -9.91 -18.32 -22.38
N THR A 204 -10.51 -18.98 -21.39
CA THR A 204 -11.53 -20.02 -21.64
C THR A 204 -12.78 -19.43 -22.28
N ASP A 205 -13.24 -18.26 -21.83
CA ASP A 205 -14.45 -17.60 -22.36
C ASP A 205 -14.26 -17.15 -23.82
N ARG A 206 -13.01 -16.97 -24.24
CA ARG A 206 -12.62 -16.58 -25.61
C ARG A 206 -12.16 -17.78 -26.45
N ASN A 207 -12.24 -19.00 -25.90
CA ASN A 207 -11.80 -20.23 -26.55
C ASN A 207 -10.32 -20.17 -27.00
N ILE A 208 -9.49 -19.50 -26.19
CA ILE A 208 -8.04 -19.38 -26.36
C ILE A 208 -7.36 -20.44 -25.47
N PRO A 209 -6.31 -21.15 -25.93
CA PRO A 209 -5.56 -22.06 -25.08
C PRO A 209 -4.99 -21.34 -23.85
N VAL A 210 -5.21 -21.92 -22.67
CA VAL A 210 -4.65 -21.40 -21.42
C VAL A 210 -3.14 -21.57 -21.44
N PRO A 211 -2.35 -20.49 -21.31
CA PRO A 211 -0.91 -20.62 -21.23
C PRO A 211 -0.52 -21.23 -19.89
N HIS A 212 0.32 -22.25 -19.94
CA HIS A 212 1.04 -22.71 -18.77
C HIS A 212 2.32 -21.92 -18.65
N GLU A 213 2.62 -21.46 -17.44
CA GLU A 213 3.87 -20.78 -17.17
C GLU A 213 5.01 -21.79 -17.29
N THR A 214 5.75 -21.74 -18.40
CA THR A 214 7.00 -22.50 -18.53
C THR A 214 8.08 -21.73 -17.80
N ARG A 215 8.30 -22.05 -16.53
CA ARG A 215 9.45 -21.56 -15.76
C ARG A 215 10.11 -22.70 -15.00
#